data_AF-A0A0R3Q635-F1
#
_entry.id   AF-A0A0R3Q635-F1
#
_cell.length_a   1.000
_cell.length_b   1.000
_cell.length_c   1.000
_cell.angle_alpha   90.00
_cell.angle_beta   90.00
_cell.angle_gamma   90.00
#
_symmetry.space_group_name_H-M   'P 1'
#
loop_
_entity.id
_entity.type
_entity.pdbx_description
1 polymer ?
#
loop_
_entity_poly.entity_id
_entity_poly.type
_entity_poly.pdbx_seq_one_letter_code
_entity_poly.pdbx_strand_id
1 'polypeptide(L)' 'MGIVPRLTVATISGQDAVVMAELQNRLHKNHLMVILGNARKATAHVHSCLEAAVLTHIKAAIGLPSDSDVERDS' A
#
# COMPACT_ATOMS: atom_id res chain seq x y z
N MET A 1 16.02 25.67 1.43
CA MET A 1 15.55 24.27 1.30
C MET A 1 15.61 23.88 -0.16
N GLY A 2 16.28 22.78 -0.50
CA GLY A 2 16.37 22.31 -1.88
C GLY A 2 15.03 21.73 -2.38
N ILE A 3 14.80 21.81 -3.68
CA ILE A 3 13.62 21.22 -4.34
C ILE A 3 13.84 19.69 -4.40
N VAL A 4 13.04 18.92 -3.66
CA VAL A 4 13.12 17.46 -3.62
C VAL A 4 12.18 16.84 -4.66
N PRO A 5 12.63 15.92 -5.53
CA PRO A 5 11.75 15.20 -6.44
C PRO A 5 10.72 14.37 -5.69
N ARG A 6 9.46 14.43 -6.12
CA ARG A 6 8.36 13.68 -5.51
C ARG A 6 7.65 12.87 -6.58
N LEU A 7 7.54 11.56 -6.35
CA LEU A 7 6.76 10.66 -7.19
C LEU A 7 5.51 10.22 -6.42
N THR A 8 4.34 10.48 -6.98
CA THR A 8 3.06 9.96 -6.51
C THR A 8 2.62 8.84 -7.45
N VAL A 9 2.17 7.71 -6.89
CA VAL A 9 1.72 6.54 -7.65
C VAL A 9 0.41 6.04 -7.07
N ALA A 10 -0.53 5.64 -7.92
CA ALA A 10 -1.69 4.85 -7.53
C ALA A 10 -1.72 3.52 -8.30
N THR A 11 -2.08 2.46 -7.60
CA THR A 11 -2.21 1.11 -8.14
C THR A 11 -3.62 0.59 -7.91
N ILE A 12 -4.06 -0.35 -8.75
CA ILE A 12 -5.28 -1.12 -8.47
C ILE A 12 -4.93 -2.17 -7.41
N SER A 13 -5.67 -2.20 -6.31
CA SER A 13 -5.52 -3.22 -5.26
C SER A 13 -5.61 -4.63 -5.83
N GLY A 14 -4.70 -5.51 -5.40
CA GLY A 14 -4.59 -6.89 -5.90
C GLY A 14 -4.03 -7.04 -7.33
N GLN A 15 -3.68 -5.95 -8.02
CA GLN A 15 -3.12 -5.99 -9.36
C GLN A 15 -1.76 -5.29 -9.42
N ASP A 16 -0.84 -5.83 -10.23
CA ASP A 16 0.48 -5.26 -10.47
C ASP A 16 0.45 -4.09 -11.48
N ALA A 17 -0.60 -3.26 -11.42
CA ALA A 17 -0.92 -2.24 -12.41
C ALA A 17 -0.90 -0.84 -11.79
N VAL A 18 -0.12 0.07 -12.40
CA VAL A 18 -0.11 1.49 -12.06
C VAL A 18 -1.17 2.20 -12.91
N VAL A 19 -2.12 2.86 -12.26
CA VAL A 19 -3.20 3.63 -12.93
C VAL A 19 -2.94 5.13 -12.94
N MET A 20 -2.07 5.60 -12.06
CA MET A 20 -1.68 7.00 -11.99
C MET A 20 -0.23 7.11 -11.56
N ALA A 21 0.52 7.99 -12.21
CA ALA A 21 1.85 8.40 -11.79
C ALA A 21 2.03 9.91 -12.04
N GLU A 22 2.46 10.64 -11.02
CA GLU A 22 2.77 12.06 -11.10
C GLU A 22 4.19 12.29 -10.57
N LEU A 23 5.02 12.95 -11.37
CA LEU A 23 6.37 13.35 -10.98
C LEU A 23 6.42 14.87 -10.81
N GLN A 24 6.72 15.32 -9.60
CA GLN A 24 7.00 16.72 -9.30
C GLN A 24 8.51 16.92 -9.22
N ASN A 25 8.99 17.97 -9.88
CA ASN A 25 10.40 18.33 -10.04
C ASN A 25 11.20 17.36 -10.93
N ARG A 26 12.49 17.67 -11.13
CA ARG A 26 13.35 16.94 -12.07
C ARG A 26 13.99 15.73 -11.39
N LEU A 27 13.89 14.58 -12.03
CA LEU A 27 14.54 13.35 -11.60
C LEU A 27 15.37 12.77 -12.76
N HIS A 28 16.60 12.35 -12.50
CA HIS A 28 17.41 11.68 -13.51
C HIS A 28 16.81 10.30 -13.84
N LYS A 29 16.80 9.92 -15.13
CA LYS A 29 16.17 8.67 -15.60
C LYS A 29 16.63 7.41 -14.86
N ASN A 30 17.91 7.36 -14.45
CA ASN A 30 18.47 6.20 -13.74
C ASN A 30 17.89 6.04 -12.32
N HIS A 31 17.34 7.10 -11.73
CA HIS A 31 16.69 7.05 -10.42
C HIS A 31 15.18 6.76 -10.50
N LEU A 32 14.57 6.98 -11.67
CA LEU A 32 13.13 6.80 -11.85
C LEU A 32 12.70 5.37 -11.56
N MET A 33 13.39 4.37 -12.12
CA MET A 33 13.03 2.96 -11.92
C MET A 33 13.18 2.52 -10.47
N VAL A 34 14.18 3.04 -9.75
CA VAL A 34 14.40 2.75 -8.33
C VAL A 34 13.27 3.31 -7.47
N ILE A 35 12.92 4.58 -7.67
CA ILE A 35 11.85 5.24 -6.91
C ILE A 35 10.49 4.64 -7.24
N LEU A 36 10.22 4.32 -8.52
CA LEU A 36 8.99 3.65 -8.93
C LEU A 36 8.87 2.26 -8.31
N GLY A 37 9.97 1.48 -8.29
CA GLY A 37 10.00 0.18 -7.62
C GLY A 37 9.71 0.28 -6.11
N ASN A 38 10.26 1.29 -5.44
CA ASN A 38 9.98 1.54 -4.03
C ASN A 38 8.53 2.00 -3.79
N ALA A 39 8.00 2.86 -4.65
CA ALA A 39 6.61 3.30 -4.59
C ALA A 39 5.65 2.10 -4.73
N ARG A 40 5.91 1.17 -5.67
CA ARG A 40 5.10 -0.04 -5.85
C ARG A 40 5.15 -0.97 -4.64
N LYS A 41 6.32 -1.13 -4.03
CA LYS A 41 6.44 -1.89 -2.77
C LYS A 41 5.63 -1.22 -1.66
N ALA A 42 5.71 0.10 -1.53
CA ALA A 42 4.94 0.84 -0.53
C ALA A 42 3.43 0.68 -0.74
N THR A 43 2.93 0.77 -1.98
CA THR A 43 1.50 0.57 -2.28
C THR A 43 1.03 -0.84 -1.95
N ALA A 44 1.87 -1.86 -2.16
CA ALA A 44 1.55 -3.23 -1.76
C ALA A 44 1.39 -3.38 -0.24
N HIS A 45 2.29 -2.79 0.56
CA HIS A 45 2.16 -2.81 2.02
C HIS A 45 0.90 -2.08 2.49
N VAL A 46 0.60 -0.90 1.92
CA VAL A 46 -0.63 -0.16 2.21
C VAL A 46 -1.85 -1.00 1.88
N HIS A 47 -1.85 -1.70 0.74
CA HIS A 47 -2.94 -2.60 0.37
C HIS A 47 -3.15 -3.71 1.40
N SER A 48 -2.10 -4.41 1.84
CA SER A 48 -2.21 -5.46 2.87
C SER A 48 -2.74 -4.92 4.20
N CYS A 49 -2.34 -3.70 4.60
CA CYS A 49 -2.89 -3.05 5.79
C CYS A 49 -4.38 -2.74 5.64
N LEU A 50 -4.79 -2.22 4.47
CA LEU A 50 -6.20 -1.94 4.19
C LEU A 50 -7.03 -3.23 4.16
N GLU A 51 -6.51 -4.29 3.54
CA GLU A 51 -7.15 -5.60 3.47
C GLU A 51 -7.36 -6.19 4.86
N ALA A 52 -6.31 -6.19 5.71
CA ALA A 52 -6.41 -6.66 7.08
C ALA A 52 -7.45 -5.87 7.88
N ALA A 53 -7.43 -4.53 7.80
CA ALA A 53 -8.40 -3.68 8.48
C ALA A 53 -9.85 -3.96 8.04
N VAL A 54 -10.08 -4.07 6.72
CA VAL A 54 -11.40 -4.39 6.16
C VAL A 54 -11.85 -5.77 6.60
N LEU A 55 -10.98 -6.78 6.55
CA LEU A 55 -11.31 -8.14 6.98
C LEU A 55 -11.70 -8.19 8.46
N THR A 56 -10.94 -7.51 9.33
CA THR A 56 -11.27 -7.39 10.76
C THR A 56 -12.64 -6.75 10.96
N HIS A 57 -12.93 -5.66 10.25
CA HIS A 57 -14.22 -4.99 10.33
C HIS A 57 -15.38 -5.88 9.85
N ILE A 58 -15.19 -6.61 8.74
CA ILE A 58 -16.19 -7.54 8.23
C ILE A 58 -16.43 -8.66 9.24
N LYS A 59 -15.38 -9.35 9.71
CA LYS A 59 -15.49 -10.43 10.71
C LYS A 59 -16.31 -9.98 11.93
N ALA A 60 -15.99 -8.80 12.47
CA ALA A 60 -16.72 -8.22 13.60
C ALA A 60 -18.20 -7.95 13.28
N ALA A 61 -18.52 -7.44 12.08
CA ALA A 61 -19.89 -7.12 11.68
C ALA A 61 -20.77 -8.36 11.49
N ILE A 62 -20.19 -9.48 11.06
CA ILE A 62 -20.93 -10.75 10.83
C ILE A 62 -20.83 -11.73 12.01
N GLY A 63 -20.23 -11.32 13.13
CA GLY A 63 -20.10 -12.14 14.34
C GLY A 63 -19.13 -13.31 14.20
N LEU A 64 -18.16 -13.23 13.29
CA LEU A 64 -17.05 -14.20 13.25
C LEU A 64 -16.01 -13.84 14.31
N PRO A 65 -15.42 -14.85 14.98
CA PRO A 65 -14.35 -14.62 15.94
C PRO A 65 -13.17 -13.94 15.25
N SER A 66 -12.59 -12.98 15.95
CA SER A 66 -11.33 -12.36 15.54
C SER A 66 -10.20 -13.36 15.76
N ASP A 67 -9.11 -13.26 14.99
CA ASP A 67 -7.96 -14.17 15.18
C ASP A 67 -7.32 -13.98 16.58
N SER A 68 -7.57 -12.84 17.22
CA SER A 68 -7.24 -12.56 18.63
C SER A 68 -8.10 -13.28 19.67
N ASP A 69 -9.27 -13.82 19.30
CA ASP A 69 -10.13 -14.58 20.21
C ASP A 69 -9.65 -16.03 20.35
N VAL A 70 -8.96 -16.56 19.34
CA VAL A 70 -8.49 -17.96 19.32
C VAL A 70 -7.31 -18.20 20.27
N GLU A 71 -6.46 -17.20 20.51
CA GLU A 71 -5.30 -17.30 21.42
C GLU A 71 -5.69 -17.25 22.92
N ARG A 72 -6.91 -16.84 23.28
CA ARG A 72 -7.33 -16.73 24.68
C ARG A 72 -7.79 -18.05 25.32
N ASP A 73 -8.05 -19.07 24.51
CA ASP A 73 -8.56 -20.39 24.94
C ASP A 73 -7.50 -21.52 24.87
N SER A 74 -6.21 -21.18 24.70
CA SER A 74 -5.08 -22.14 24.68
C SER A 74 -4.21 -22.08 25.93
#